data_AF-A0A519FSY9-F1
#
_entry.id   AF-A0A519FSY9-F1
#
_cell.length_a   1.000
_cell.length_b   1.000
_cell.length_c   1.000
_cell.angle_alpha   90.00
_cell.angle_beta   90.00
_cell.angle_gamma   90.00
#
_symmetry.space_group_name_H-M   'P 1'
#
loop_
_entity.id
_entity.type
_entity.pdbx_description
1 polymer ?
#
loop_
_entity_poly.entity_id
_entity_poly.type
_entity_poly.pdbx_seq_one_letter_code
_entity_poly.pdbx_strand_id
1 'polypeptide(L)'
;MPALALAVLWAFLGNSDTGGAREPAPRRVIVLLVAAIAFSWFGDGASFFFPMFDDELPAMLLCFGVAHLLYIWLFVRPLARRRVPIWTLAYAVWWGVMIAVLWTHLGALLVPVMVYGLVLGGTAVAATRGGAITAIGGAFFLASDTILAFRLFLPGGSESLAGPWIMLTYTIGQGLLAYGIMRLHPDRAAAARQARRRPARGRSRRRPHAPARAHRDARRARPRCRTAHQARAPRHRPTARPRRRRMTQLAARRPRTSASTRATTTTVAR
;
A
#
# COMPACT_ATOMS: atom_id res chain seq x y z
N MET A 1 1.09 -22.71 -4.18
CA MET A 1 1.59 -21.48 -3.50
C MET A 1 3.07 -21.43 -3.12
N PRO A 2 3.78 -22.49 -2.68
CA PRO A 2 5.19 -22.35 -2.26
C PRO A 2 6.10 -21.85 -3.39
N ALA A 3 5.84 -22.21 -4.64
CA ALA A 3 6.54 -21.66 -5.81
C ALA A 3 6.38 -20.13 -5.94
N LEU A 4 5.22 -19.57 -5.57
CA LEU A 4 4.95 -18.13 -5.63
C LEU A 4 5.67 -17.40 -4.48
N ALA A 5 5.67 -17.98 -3.28
CA ALA A 5 6.48 -17.48 -2.16
C ALA A 5 7.98 -17.50 -2.52
N LEU A 6 8.46 -18.59 -3.12
CA LEU A 6 9.82 -18.73 -3.62
C LEU A 6 10.10 -17.75 -4.76
N ALA A 7 9.16 -17.49 -5.66
CA ALA A 7 9.33 -16.49 -6.72
C ALA A 7 9.42 -15.07 -6.15
N VAL A 8 8.63 -14.74 -5.12
CA VAL A 8 8.73 -13.44 -4.42
C VAL A 8 10.05 -13.33 -3.66
N LEU A 9 10.50 -14.40 -3.00
CA LEU A 9 11.80 -14.46 -2.34
C LEU A 9 12.97 -14.44 -3.34
N TRP A 10 12.84 -15.09 -4.50
CA TRP A 10 13.83 -15.09 -5.57
C TRP A 10 13.88 -13.74 -6.26
N ALA A 11 12.74 -13.09 -6.53
CA ALA A 11 12.71 -11.72 -7.01
C ALA A 11 13.37 -10.74 -6.02
N PHE A 12 13.43 -11.11 -4.74
CA PHE A 12 14.18 -10.38 -3.71
C PHE A 12 15.67 -10.74 -3.69
N LEU A 13 16.04 -12.02 -3.76
CA LEU A 13 17.43 -12.50 -3.67
C LEU A 13 18.21 -12.34 -4.98
N GLY A 14 17.59 -12.62 -6.12
CA GLY A 14 18.16 -12.58 -7.48
C GLY A 14 18.31 -11.17 -8.08
N ASN A 15 17.79 -10.15 -7.38
CA ASN A 15 17.98 -8.74 -7.76
C ASN A 15 19.36 -8.19 -7.31
N SER A 16 20.26 -9.08 -6.87
CA SER A 16 21.67 -8.78 -6.58
C SER A 16 22.53 -8.69 -7.85
N ASP A 17 22.17 -9.44 -8.91
CA ASP A 17 23.10 -9.71 -10.04
C ASP A 17 22.59 -9.33 -11.43
N THR A 18 21.34 -8.88 -11.60
CA THR A 18 20.83 -8.45 -12.92
C THR A 18 20.81 -6.93 -13.03
N GLY A 19 21.61 -6.39 -13.95
CA GLY A 19 21.89 -4.96 -14.18
C GLY A 19 20.73 -4.05 -14.60
N GLY A 20 19.49 -4.34 -14.19
CA GLY A 20 18.34 -3.46 -14.34
C GLY A 20 18.04 -2.75 -13.02
N ALA A 21 18.09 -1.41 -13.02
CA ALA A 21 17.88 -0.54 -11.86
C ALA A 21 16.46 -0.64 -11.26
N ARG A 22 16.14 -1.74 -10.56
CA ARG A 22 14.98 -1.85 -9.68
C ARG A 22 15.46 -1.85 -8.25
N GLU A 23 15.10 -0.81 -7.51
CA GLU A 23 15.38 -0.75 -6.09
C GLU A 23 14.47 -1.75 -5.36
N PRO A 24 15.02 -2.61 -4.48
CA PRO A 24 14.24 -3.62 -3.77
C PRO A 24 13.17 -2.96 -2.90
N ALA A 25 12.13 -3.68 -2.47
CA ALA A 25 11.12 -3.12 -1.56
C ALA A 25 11.63 -3.09 -0.10
N PRO A 26 11.12 -2.20 0.78
CA PRO A 26 11.50 -2.19 2.19
C PRO A 26 11.29 -3.56 2.85
N ARG A 27 12.24 -4.00 3.70
CA ARG A 27 12.18 -5.31 4.38
C ARG A 27 10.83 -5.61 5.04
N ARG A 28 10.20 -4.61 5.66
CA ARG A 28 8.88 -4.75 6.29
C ARG A 28 7.78 -5.13 5.30
N VAL A 29 7.78 -4.55 4.09
CA VAL A 29 6.81 -4.85 3.02
C VAL A 29 6.97 -6.31 2.59
N ILE A 30 8.21 -6.75 2.43
CA ILE A 30 8.54 -8.12 2.02
C ILE A 30 8.09 -9.12 3.08
N VAL A 31 8.42 -8.89 4.35
CA VAL A 31 8.01 -9.78 5.44
C VAL A 31 6.48 -9.92 5.49
N LEU A 32 5.75 -8.82 5.33
CA LEU A 32 4.29 -8.85 5.34
C LEU A 32 3.71 -9.51 4.10
N LEU A 33 4.32 -9.32 2.93
CA LEU A 33 3.91 -9.97 1.70
C LEU A 33 4.15 -11.48 1.74
N VAL A 34 5.31 -11.91 2.24
CA VAL A 34 5.63 -13.32 2.46
C VAL A 34 4.69 -13.93 3.50
N ALA A 35 4.41 -13.21 4.59
CA ALA A 35 3.42 -13.64 5.58
C ALA A 35 2.03 -13.80 4.95
N ALA A 36 1.58 -12.87 4.11
CA ALA A 36 0.30 -12.97 3.42
C ALA A 36 0.24 -14.22 2.52
N ILE A 37 1.29 -14.50 1.75
CA ILE A 37 1.37 -15.68 0.89
C ILE A 37 1.43 -16.96 1.73
N ALA A 38 2.15 -16.96 2.85
CA ALA A 38 2.24 -18.10 3.76
C ALA A 38 0.87 -18.42 4.40
N PHE A 39 0.13 -17.39 4.85
CA PHE A 39 -1.24 -17.56 5.34
C PHE A 39 -2.19 -18.06 4.25
N SER A 40 -2.01 -17.62 3.00
CA SER A 40 -2.81 -18.14 1.89
C SER A 40 -2.51 -19.63 1.64
N TRP A 41 -1.24 -20.03 1.75
CA TRP A 41 -0.85 -21.43 1.66
C TRP A 41 -1.37 -22.28 2.85
N PHE A 42 -1.39 -21.73 4.07
CA PHE A 42 -2.02 -22.40 5.20
C PHE A 42 -3.53 -22.56 5.01
N GLY A 43 -4.19 -21.60 4.35
CA GLY A 43 -5.59 -21.72 3.93
C GLY A 43 -5.80 -22.89 2.96
N ASP A 44 -4.97 -23.00 1.93
CA ASP A 44 -5.03 -24.10 0.95
C ASP A 44 -4.83 -25.48 1.60
N GLY A 45 -4.07 -25.55 2.70
CA GLY A 45 -3.77 -26.77 3.44
C GLY A 45 -4.50 -26.88 4.79
N ALA A 46 -5.65 -26.20 4.97
CA ALA A 46 -6.27 -26.05 6.28
C ALA A 46 -6.54 -27.39 6.99
N SER A 47 -7.06 -28.39 6.27
CA SER A 47 -7.28 -29.76 6.80
C SER A 47 -5.98 -30.46 7.23
N PHE A 48 -4.87 -30.21 6.53
CA PHE A 48 -3.57 -30.81 6.87
C PHE A 48 -2.91 -30.12 8.08
N PHE A 49 -2.97 -28.79 8.15
CA PHE A 49 -2.28 -28.02 9.20
C PHE A 49 -3.08 -27.87 10.49
N PHE A 50 -4.41 -27.92 10.42
CA PHE A 50 -5.29 -27.73 11.56
C PHE A 50 -6.24 -28.93 11.75
N PRO A 51 -5.72 -30.16 11.95
CA PRO A 51 -6.54 -31.36 12.15
C PRO A 51 -7.31 -31.36 13.47
N MET A 52 -7.10 -30.34 14.30
CA MET A 52 -7.78 -30.13 15.59
C MET A 52 -9.19 -29.58 15.45
N PHE A 53 -9.58 -29.07 14.28
CA PHE A 53 -10.94 -28.63 14.01
C PHE A 53 -11.74 -29.74 13.34
N ASP A 54 -13.00 -29.89 13.73
CA ASP A 54 -13.92 -30.87 13.14
C ASP A 54 -14.20 -30.56 11.65
N ASP A 55 -14.20 -29.28 11.29
CA ASP A 55 -14.38 -28.78 9.92
C ASP A 55 -13.17 -27.94 9.49
N GLU A 56 -12.74 -28.08 8.23
CA GLU A 56 -11.62 -27.29 7.68
C GLU A 56 -12.00 -25.83 7.37
N LEU A 57 -13.29 -25.56 7.11
CA LEU A 57 -13.77 -24.25 6.63
C LEU A 57 -13.45 -23.07 7.54
N PRO A 58 -13.65 -23.13 8.88
CA PRO A 58 -13.31 -22.01 9.76
C PRO A 58 -11.82 -21.67 9.75
N ALA A 59 -10.96 -22.69 9.79
CA ALA A 59 -9.50 -22.52 9.76
C ALA A 59 -9.04 -21.94 8.41
N MET A 60 -9.62 -22.44 7.31
CA MET A 60 -9.40 -21.93 5.96
C MET A 60 -9.79 -20.44 5.83
N LEU A 61 -11.02 -20.08 6.25
CA LEU A 61 -11.51 -18.69 6.23
C LEU A 61 -10.64 -17.76 7.06
N LEU A 62 -10.19 -18.21 8.24
CA LEU A 62 -9.30 -17.42 9.09
C LEU A 62 -7.95 -17.18 8.42
N CYS A 63 -7.32 -18.22 7.88
CA CYS A 63 -6.02 -18.12 7.23
C CYS A 63 -6.07 -17.19 6.01
N PHE A 64 -7.03 -17.39 5.11
CA PHE A 64 -7.22 -16.48 3.98
C PHE A 64 -7.60 -15.07 4.44
N GLY A 65 -8.48 -14.94 5.43
CA GLY A 65 -8.86 -13.64 5.99
C GLY A 65 -7.65 -12.85 6.46
N VAL A 66 -6.74 -13.48 7.21
CA VAL A 66 -5.49 -12.85 7.65
C VAL A 66 -4.60 -12.47 6.47
N ALA A 67 -4.44 -13.34 5.46
CA ALA A 67 -3.68 -13.02 4.26
C ALA A 67 -4.21 -11.76 3.55
N HIS A 68 -5.53 -11.64 3.43
CA HIS A 68 -6.17 -10.52 2.75
C HIS A 68 -6.13 -9.22 3.56
N LEU A 69 -6.23 -9.30 4.89
CA LEU A 69 -5.99 -8.14 5.75
C LEU A 69 -4.57 -7.60 5.59
N LEU A 70 -3.56 -8.47 5.45
CA LEU A 70 -2.18 -8.07 5.17
C LEU A 70 -2.06 -7.39 3.78
N TYR A 71 -2.71 -7.94 2.75
CA TYR A 71 -2.76 -7.30 1.43
C TYR A 71 -3.43 -5.92 1.48
N ILE A 72 -4.59 -5.80 2.12
CA ILE A 72 -5.29 -4.53 2.30
C ILE A 72 -4.37 -3.52 2.98
N TRP A 73 -3.69 -3.90 4.06
CA TRP A 73 -2.76 -3.02 4.76
C TRP A 73 -1.62 -2.53 3.85
N LEU A 74 -1.07 -3.44 3.03
CA LEU A 74 0.02 -3.13 2.08
C LEU A 74 -0.41 -2.16 0.97
N PHE A 75 -1.68 -2.18 0.56
CA PHE A 75 -2.23 -1.25 -0.42
C PHE A 75 -2.71 0.08 0.19
N VAL A 76 -3.41 0.04 1.33
CA VAL A 76 -4.06 1.22 1.91
C VAL A 76 -3.04 2.17 2.52
N ARG A 77 -2.01 1.66 3.20
CA ARG A 77 -1.07 2.52 3.94
C ARG A 77 -0.34 3.56 3.08
N PRO A 78 0.23 3.23 1.91
CA PRO A 78 0.97 4.19 1.11
C PRO A 78 0.07 4.98 0.16
N LEU A 79 -1.12 4.44 -0.14
CA LEU A 79 -2.06 5.02 -1.09
C LEU A 79 -3.29 5.62 -0.40
N ALA A 80 -3.22 5.89 0.91
CA ALA A 80 -4.34 6.39 1.71
C ALA A 80 -5.00 7.64 1.12
N ARG A 81 -4.23 8.47 0.39
CA ARG A 81 -4.70 9.70 -0.28
C ARG A 81 -5.22 9.50 -1.71
N ARG A 82 -5.04 8.32 -2.33
CA ARG A 82 -5.59 8.04 -3.67
C ARG A 82 -7.08 7.81 -3.57
N ARG A 83 -7.84 8.47 -4.44
CA ARG A 83 -9.29 8.27 -4.54
C ARG A 83 -9.59 6.84 -4.99
N VAL A 84 -10.61 6.25 -4.38
CA VAL A 84 -11.18 4.99 -4.82
C VAL A 84 -12.12 5.30 -6.00
N PRO A 85 -11.98 4.64 -7.15
CA PRO A 85 -12.87 4.86 -8.28
C PRO A 85 -14.32 4.51 -7.94
N ILE A 86 -15.31 5.27 -8.43
CA ILE A 86 -16.72 5.02 -8.12
C ILE A 86 -17.22 3.66 -8.61
N TRP A 87 -16.63 3.12 -9.68
CA TRP A 87 -16.99 1.81 -10.24
C TRP A 87 -16.76 0.66 -9.25
N THR A 88 -15.94 0.85 -8.21
CA THR A 88 -15.73 -0.18 -7.18
C THR A 88 -16.99 -0.46 -6.35
N LEU A 89 -18.05 0.34 -6.48
CA LEU A 89 -19.37 0.02 -5.95
C LEU A 89 -19.89 -1.32 -6.49
N ALA A 90 -19.44 -1.75 -7.66
CA ALA A 90 -19.70 -3.09 -8.18
C ALA A 90 -19.29 -4.21 -7.21
N TYR A 91 -18.24 -4.02 -6.38
CA TYR A 91 -17.85 -5.01 -5.37
C TYR A 91 -18.83 -5.07 -4.18
N ALA A 92 -19.48 -3.95 -3.84
CA ALA A 92 -20.55 -3.97 -2.83
C ALA A 92 -21.80 -4.69 -3.36
N VAL A 93 -22.14 -4.46 -4.64
CA VAL A 93 -23.22 -5.19 -5.32
C VAL A 93 -22.89 -6.68 -5.40
N TRP A 94 -21.68 -7.04 -5.82
CA TRP A 94 -21.19 -8.42 -5.82
C TRP A 94 -21.35 -9.06 -4.45
N TRP A 95 -20.92 -8.38 -3.37
CA TRP A 95 -21.04 -8.91 -2.02
C TRP A 95 -22.50 -9.18 -1.63
N GLY A 96 -23.41 -8.23 -1.90
CA GLY A 96 -24.84 -8.40 -1.65
C GLY A 96 -25.44 -9.58 -2.44
N VAL A 97 -25.07 -9.72 -3.71
CA VAL A 97 -25.50 -10.85 -4.56
C VAL A 97 -24.98 -12.18 -4.01
N MET A 98 -23.70 -12.25 -3.63
CA MET A 98 -23.12 -13.47 -3.07
C MET A 98 -23.85 -13.91 -1.79
N ILE A 99 -24.13 -12.98 -0.88
CA ILE A 99 -24.90 -13.31 0.33
C ILE A 99 -26.33 -13.75 -0.03
N ALA A 100 -27.01 -13.04 -0.95
CA ALA A 100 -28.36 -13.41 -1.37
C ALA A 100 -28.45 -14.79 -2.04
N VAL A 101 -27.40 -15.22 -2.75
CA VAL A 101 -27.34 -16.55 -3.38
C VAL A 101 -26.98 -17.64 -2.35
N LEU A 102 -26.07 -17.35 -1.42
CA LEU A 102 -25.52 -18.35 -0.54
C LEU A 102 -26.29 -18.53 0.78
N TRP A 103 -27.03 -17.53 1.27
CA TRP A 103 -27.49 -17.50 2.66
C TRP A 103 -28.27 -18.74 3.12
N THR A 104 -29.10 -19.35 2.27
CA THR A 104 -29.86 -20.57 2.61
C THR A 104 -28.98 -21.80 2.83
N HIS A 105 -27.74 -21.78 2.35
CA HIS A 105 -26.79 -22.89 2.39
C HIS A 105 -25.70 -22.71 3.46
N LEU A 106 -25.59 -21.51 4.07
CA LEU A 106 -24.46 -21.18 4.94
C LEU A 106 -24.62 -21.68 6.39
N GLY A 107 -25.86 -21.85 6.86
CA GLY A 107 -26.13 -22.25 8.25
C GLY A 107 -25.35 -21.40 9.27
N ALA A 108 -24.58 -22.06 10.15
CA ALA A 108 -23.76 -21.40 11.17
C ALA A 108 -22.61 -20.54 10.58
N LEU A 109 -22.19 -20.78 9.33
CA LEU A 109 -21.11 -20.05 8.67
C LEU A 109 -21.55 -18.72 8.05
N LEU A 110 -22.84 -18.34 8.15
CA LEU A 110 -23.36 -17.11 7.55
C LEU A 110 -22.56 -15.87 7.97
N VAL A 111 -22.38 -15.66 9.27
CA VAL A 111 -21.66 -14.49 9.80
C VAL A 111 -20.17 -14.52 9.41
N PRO A 112 -19.43 -15.63 9.61
CA PRO A 112 -18.06 -15.76 9.12
C PRO A 112 -17.91 -15.44 7.62
N VAL A 113 -18.78 -15.98 6.77
CA VAL A 113 -18.73 -15.77 5.31
C VAL A 113 -19.07 -14.34 4.93
N MET A 114 -20.02 -13.69 5.61
CA MET A 114 -20.31 -12.27 5.40
C MET A 114 -19.09 -11.40 5.71
N VAL A 115 -18.45 -11.61 6.86
CA VAL A 115 -17.26 -10.87 7.28
C VAL A 115 -16.10 -11.13 6.33
N TYR A 116 -15.86 -12.40 5.98
CA TYR A 116 -14.83 -12.76 5.02
C TYR A 116 -15.09 -12.14 3.64
N GLY A 117 -16.33 -12.17 3.15
CA GLY A 117 -16.72 -11.53 1.89
C GLY A 117 -16.45 -10.02 1.86
N LEU A 118 -16.59 -9.32 2.99
CA LEU A 118 -16.20 -7.91 3.10
C LEU A 118 -14.68 -7.73 2.99
N VAL A 119 -13.89 -8.64 3.56
CA VAL A 119 -12.43 -8.65 3.43
C VAL A 119 -12.02 -8.90 1.97
N LEU A 120 -12.70 -9.81 1.27
CA LEU A 120 -12.49 -10.07 -0.16
C LEU A 120 -12.78 -8.84 -1.02
N GLY A 121 -13.98 -8.28 -0.89
CA GLY A 121 -14.37 -7.06 -1.59
C GLY A 121 -13.44 -5.89 -1.25
N GLY A 122 -13.06 -5.76 0.03
CA GLY A 122 -12.10 -4.76 0.50
C GLY A 122 -10.72 -4.92 -0.13
N THR A 123 -10.25 -6.15 -0.34
CA THR A 123 -9.00 -6.43 -1.07
C THR A 123 -9.10 -5.96 -2.50
N ALA A 124 -10.18 -6.32 -3.21
CA ALA A 124 -10.38 -5.91 -4.60
C ALA A 124 -10.43 -4.38 -4.74
N VAL A 125 -11.17 -3.70 -3.85
CA VAL A 125 -11.20 -2.23 -3.75
C VAL A 125 -9.81 -1.66 -3.48
N ALA A 126 -9.07 -2.20 -2.50
CA ALA A 126 -7.74 -1.71 -2.15
C ALA A 126 -6.75 -1.87 -3.32
N ALA A 127 -6.85 -2.98 -4.06
CA ALA A 127 -6.01 -3.27 -5.21
C ALA A 127 -6.21 -2.27 -6.36
N THR A 128 -7.41 -1.70 -6.53
CA THR A 128 -7.65 -0.65 -7.55
C THR A 128 -6.79 0.59 -7.37
N ARG A 129 -6.37 0.87 -6.13
CA ARG A 129 -5.55 2.05 -5.81
C ARG A 129 -4.15 1.91 -6.41
N GLY A 130 -3.66 0.67 -6.54
CA GLY A 130 -2.33 0.33 -7.06
C GLY A 130 -2.16 0.49 -8.59
N GLY A 131 -3.26 0.68 -9.33
CA GLY A 131 -3.28 0.79 -10.79
C GLY A 131 -3.92 -0.40 -11.49
N ALA A 132 -3.82 -0.44 -12.82
CA ALA A 132 -4.54 -1.44 -13.64
C ALA A 132 -4.10 -2.88 -13.34
N ILE A 133 -2.79 -3.13 -13.18
CA ILE A 133 -2.24 -4.47 -12.93
C ILE A 133 -2.82 -5.05 -11.63
N THR A 134 -2.84 -4.26 -10.56
CA THR A 134 -3.37 -4.70 -9.26
C THR A 134 -4.89 -4.78 -9.27
N ALA A 135 -5.59 -3.91 -9.99
CA ALA A 135 -7.04 -4.00 -10.17
C ALA A 135 -7.43 -5.32 -10.87
N ILE A 136 -6.72 -5.68 -11.94
CA ILE A 136 -6.90 -6.97 -12.64
C ILE A 136 -6.57 -8.13 -11.69
N GLY A 137 -5.47 -8.04 -10.94
CA GLY A 137 -5.13 -9.05 -9.92
C GLY A 137 -6.23 -9.24 -8.87
N GLY A 138 -6.78 -8.14 -8.35
CA GLY A 138 -7.89 -8.17 -7.40
C GLY A 138 -9.16 -8.76 -7.99
N ALA A 139 -9.44 -8.51 -9.27
CA ALA A 139 -10.58 -9.10 -9.97
C ALA A 139 -10.42 -10.62 -10.19
N PHE A 140 -9.24 -11.08 -10.64
CA PHE A 140 -8.96 -12.51 -10.78
C PHE A 140 -9.04 -13.25 -9.44
N PHE A 141 -8.49 -12.63 -8.40
CA PHE A 141 -8.58 -13.14 -7.04
C PHE A 141 -10.05 -13.28 -6.59
N LEU A 142 -10.84 -12.21 -6.72
CA LEU A 142 -12.26 -12.23 -6.31
C LEU A 142 -13.09 -13.24 -7.12
N ALA A 143 -12.78 -13.39 -8.41
CA ALA A 143 -13.40 -14.40 -9.26
C ALA A 143 -13.08 -15.81 -8.78
N SER A 144 -11.83 -16.07 -8.38
CA SER A 144 -11.42 -17.36 -7.80
C SER A 144 -12.21 -17.70 -6.53
N ASP A 145 -12.27 -16.77 -5.57
CA ASP A 145 -13.03 -16.96 -4.33
C ASP A 145 -14.54 -17.09 -4.58
N THR A 146 -15.06 -16.45 -5.64
CA THR A 146 -16.46 -16.63 -6.06
C THR A 146 -16.72 -18.07 -6.52
N ILE A 147 -15.83 -18.62 -7.36
CA ILE A 147 -15.92 -20.01 -7.83
C ILE A 147 -15.76 -20.97 -6.64
N LEU A 148 -14.81 -20.69 -5.74
CA LEU A 148 -14.60 -21.47 -4.52
C LEU A 148 -15.84 -21.47 -3.63
N ALA A 149 -16.47 -20.31 -3.40
CA ALA A 149 -17.68 -20.20 -2.60
C ALA A 149 -18.84 -21.00 -3.20
N PHE A 150 -19.03 -20.95 -4.52
CA PHE A 150 -20.04 -21.78 -5.18
C PHE A 150 -19.72 -23.27 -5.05
N ARG A 151 -18.45 -23.67 -5.20
CA ARG A 151 -18.04 -25.06 -5.01
C ARG A 151 -18.31 -25.56 -3.59
N LEU A 152 -18.08 -24.72 -2.57
CA LEU A 152 -18.18 -25.09 -1.16
C LEU A 152 -19.61 -25.10 -0.63
N PHE A 153 -20.46 -24.18 -1.10
CA PHE A 153 -21.78 -23.94 -0.49
C PHE A 153 -22.96 -24.29 -1.39
N LEU A 154 -22.80 -24.38 -2.71
CA LEU A 154 -23.89 -24.79 -3.60
C LEU A 154 -23.86 -26.30 -3.87
N PRO A 155 -25.03 -26.96 -3.91
CA PRO A 155 -25.11 -28.37 -4.32
C PRO A 155 -24.68 -28.53 -5.79
N GLY A 156 -23.89 -29.57 -6.08
CA GLY A 156 -23.47 -29.90 -7.45
C GLY A 156 -22.12 -29.33 -7.89
N GLY A 157 -21.34 -28.71 -6.99
CA GLY A 157 -19.97 -28.30 -7.29
C GLY A 157 -19.06 -29.51 -7.55
N SER A 158 -18.44 -29.60 -8.73
CA SER A 158 -17.49 -30.66 -9.05
C SER A 158 -16.04 -30.24 -8.82
N GLU A 159 -15.32 -31.01 -8.01
CA GLU A 159 -13.92 -30.76 -7.68
C GLU A 159 -13.02 -30.77 -8.92
N SER A 160 -13.24 -31.76 -9.79
CA SER A 160 -12.42 -32.00 -10.97
C SER A 160 -12.50 -30.88 -12.00
N LEU A 161 -13.62 -30.15 -12.07
CA LEU A 161 -13.79 -29.02 -12.99
C LEU A 161 -13.41 -27.70 -12.32
N ALA A 162 -13.92 -27.43 -11.12
CA ALA A 162 -13.72 -26.13 -10.48
C ALA A 162 -12.29 -25.95 -9.94
N GLY A 163 -11.68 -27.01 -9.36
CA GLY A 163 -10.38 -26.95 -8.70
C GLY A 163 -9.27 -26.32 -9.55
N PRO A 164 -9.02 -26.79 -10.79
CA PRO A 164 -8.00 -26.21 -11.66
C PRO A 164 -8.24 -24.73 -11.98
N TRP A 165 -9.48 -24.32 -12.22
CA TRP A 165 -9.83 -22.92 -12.52
C TRP A 165 -9.70 -22.02 -11.29
N ILE A 166 -10.09 -22.50 -10.11
CA ILE A 166 -9.86 -21.82 -8.83
C ILE A 166 -8.36 -21.57 -8.69
N MET A 167 -7.53 -22.60 -8.76
CA MET A 167 -6.09 -22.49 -8.56
C MET A 167 -5.40 -21.60 -9.61
N LEU A 168 -5.82 -21.66 -10.87
CA LEU A 168 -5.27 -20.81 -11.93
C LEU A 168 -5.58 -19.33 -11.69
N THR A 169 -6.86 -19.00 -11.50
CA THR A 169 -7.31 -17.61 -11.28
C THR A 169 -6.76 -17.03 -9.98
N TYR A 170 -6.71 -17.84 -8.92
CA TYR A 170 -6.11 -17.53 -7.62
C TYR A 170 -4.62 -17.20 -7.76
N THR A 171 -3.85 -18.07 -8.42
CA THR A 171 -2.39 -17.88 -8.59
C THR A 171 -2.08 -16.63 -9.40
N ILE A 172 -2.84 -16.39 -10.48
CA ILE A 172 -2.71 -15.16 -11.29
C ILE A 172 -3.04 -13.94 -10.43
N GLY A 173 -4.16 -13.97 -9.71
CA GLY A 173 -4.60 -12.90 -8.83
C GLY A 173 -3.55 -12.55 -7.79
N GLN A 174 -3.09 -13.53 -7.02
CA GLN A 174 -2.06 -13.34 -6.00
C GLN A 174 -0.73 -12.86 -6.58
N GLY A 175 -0.31 -13.40 -7.72
CA GLY A 175 0.92 -12.98 -8.40
C GLY A 175 0.90 -11.52 -8.82
N LEU A 176 -0.21 -11.06 -9.41
CA LEU A 176 -0.40 -9.67 -9.82
C LEU A 176 -0.49 -8.71 -8.63
N LEU A 177 -1.16 -9.11 -7.54
CA LEU A 177 -1.21 -8.34 -6.30
C LEU A 177 0.19 -8.21 -5.68
N ALA A 178 0.93 -9.31 -5.54
CA ALA A 178 2.29 -9.33 -5.00
C ALA A 178 3.24 -8.45 -5.82
N TYR A 179 3.22 -8.60 -7.14
CA TYR A 179 4.03 -7.81 -8.06
C TYR A 179 3.72 -6.31 -7.96
N GLY A 180 2.44 -5.96 -7.93
CA GLY A 180 2.02 -4.57 -7.78
C GLY A 180 2.47 -3.97 -6.45
N ILE A 181 2.37 -4.70 -5.35
CA ILE A 181 2.86 -4.26 -4.03
C ILE A 181 4.36 -3.98 -4.07
N MET A 182 5.16 -4.86 -4.65
CA MET A 182 6.60 -4.63 -4.78
C MET A 182 6.92 -3.35 -5.56
N ARG A 183 6.15 -3.04 -6.62
CA ARG A 183 6.33 -1.80 -7.40
C ARG A 183 5.90 -0.54 -6.67
N LEU A 184 4.91 -0.63 -5.77
CA LEU A 184 4.39 0.52 -5.02
C LEU A 184 5.31 0.98 -3.89
N HIS A 185 6.22 0.10 -3.44
CA HIS A 185 7.09 0.37 -2.30
C HIS A 185 8.57 0.21 -2.66
N PRO A 186 9.19 1.16 -3.39
CA PRO A 186 10.64 1.13 -3.59
C PRO A 186 11.40 1.48 -2.29
N ASP A 187 12.50 0.78 -2.01
CA ASP A 187 13.36 1.03 -0.84
C ASP A 187 14.24 2.27 -1.06
N ARG A 188 13.71 3.41 -0.62
CA ARG A 188 14.39 4.71 -0.64
C ARG A 188 15.71 4.72 0.17
N ALA A 189 15.88 3.83 1.15
CA ALA A 189 17.12 3.76 1.93
C ALA A 189 18.20 2.98 1.17
N ALA A 190 17.82 1.91 0.45
CA ALA A 190 18.71 1.23 -0.49
C ALA A 190 19.11 2.18 -1.65
N ALA A 191 18.14 2.94 -2.17
CA ALA A 191 18.35 4.00 -3.16
C ALA A 191 19.46 4.98 -2.76
N ALA A 192 19.34 5.53 -1.56
CA ALA A 192 20.26 6.51 -1.03
C ALA A 192 21.65 5.92 -0.79
N ARG A 193 21.74 4.64 -0.38
CA ARG A 193 23.02 3.93 -0.23
C ARG A 193 23.69 3.67 -1.58
N GLN A 194 22.94 3.27 -2.61
CA GLN A 194 23.47 3.08 -3.96
C GLN A 194 23.93 4.40 -4.59
N ALA A 195 23.16 5.48 -4.42
CA ALA A 195 23.56 6.81 -4.87
C ALA A 195 24.85 7.29 -4.19
N ARG A 196 25.07 6.97 -2.91
CA ARG A 196 26.33 7.26 -2.19
C ARG A 196 27.49 6.34 -2.59
N ARG A 197 27.21 5.10 -2.97
CA ARG A 197 28.22 4.10 -3.38
C ARG A 197 28.65 4.24 -4.84
N ARG A 198 27.86 4.90 -5.69
CA ARG A 198 28.28 5.27 -7.05
C ARG A 198 29.53 6.15 -6.93
N PRO A 199 30.72 5.65 -7.31
CA PRO A 199 31.91 6.49 -7.33
C PRO A 199 31.61 7.65 -8.28
N ALA A 200 32.14 8.84 -8.00
CA ALA A 200 32.12 9.96 -8.92
C ALA A 200 32.97 9.63 -10.17
N ARG A 201 32.53 8.68 -11.00
CA ARG A 201 33.08 8.41 -12.32
C ARG A 201 32.67 9.60 -13.18
N GLY A 202 33.63 10.50 -13.42
CA GLY A 202 33.51 11.53 -14.43
C GLY A 202 33.41 12.98 -13.96
N ARG A 203 34.13 13.38 -12.90
CA ARG A 203 34.79 14.70 -12.93
C ARG A 203 36.26 14.48 -13.23
N SER A 204 36.55 13.91 -14.41
CA SER A 204 37.88 14.10 -14.97
C SER A 204 38.04 15.61 -15.13
N ARG A 205 39.07 16.13 -14.48
CA ARG A 205 39.51 17.51 -14.59
C ARG A 205 39.65 17.84 -16.09
N ARG A 206 38.66 18.52 -16.68
CA ARG A 206 38.95 19.42 -17.80
C ARG A 206 39.89 20.47 -17.23
N ARG A 207 41.19 20.23 -17.36
CA ARG A 207 42.22 21.25 -17.19
C ARG A 207 41.81 22.42 -18.09
N PRO A 208 41.74 23.66 -17.60
CA PRO A 208 41.73 24.81 -18.50
C PRO A 208 43.01 24.71 -19.33
N HIS A 209 42.88 24.57 -20.65
CA HIS A 209 44.02 24.77 -21.54
C HIS A 209 44.49 26.21 -21.35
N ALA A 210 45.66 26.37 -20.72
CA ALA A 210 46.39 27.63 -20.75
C ALA A 210 46.85 27.88 -22.20
N PRO A 211 46.62 29.07 -22.77
CA PRO A 211 47.17 29.41 -24.07
C PRO A 211 48.69 29.61 -23.95
N ALA A 212 49.44 28.88 -24.78
CA ALA A 212 50.86 29.08 -24.97
C ALA A 212 51.14 30.38 -25.74
N ARG A 213 52.24 31.01 -25.35
CA ARG A 213 52.69 32.39 -25.62
C ARG A 213 52.93 32.71 -27.09
N ALA A 214 52.74 33.98 -27.46
CA ALA A 214 53.52 34.62 -28.52
C ALA A 214 53.93 36.04 -28.08
N HIS A 215 55.25 36.23 -28.01
CA HIS A 215 55.95 37.50 -27.89
C HIS A 215 55.72 38.37 -29.15
N ARG A 216 55.42 39.67 -29.00
CA ARG A 216 56.23 40.77 -29.56
C ARG A 216 55.58 42.15 -29.40
N ASP A 217 56.43 43.07 -28.96
CA ASP A 217 56.62 44.45 -29.42
C ASP A 217 55.55 45.52 -29.15
N ALA A 218 55.87 46.31 -28.12
CA ALA A 218 55.98 47.76 -28.15
C ALA A 218 55.25 48.53 -29.27
N ARG A 219 54.33 49.43 -28.87
CA ARG A 219 54.48 50.90 -29.01
C ARG A 219 53.17 51.64 -28.71
N ARG A 220 53.34 52.74 -27.97
CA ARG A 220 52.68 54.07 -28.12
C ARG A 220 51.26 54.31 -27.56
N ALA A 221 51.25 55.35 -26.71
CA ALA A 221 50.34 56.51 -26.68
C ALA A 221 48.90 56.38 -26.12
N ARG A 222 48.72 56.89 -24.89
CA ARG A 222 47.90 58.08 -24.47
C ARG A 222 46.69 58.52 -25.34
N PRO A 223 45.74 59.34 -24.83
CA PRO A 223 44.69 59.11 -23.83
C PRO A 223 43.30 59.63 -24.32
N ARG A 224 42.32 59.70 -23.41
CA ARG A 224 41.13 60.62 -23.37
C ARG A 224 39.80 60.23 -24.03
N CYS A 225 38.76 60.68 -23.30
CA CYS A 225 37.43 61.14 -23.74
C CYS A 225 36.42 60.02 -24.09
N ARG A 226 35.14 60.07 -23.74
CA ARG A 226 34.29 61.16 -23.21
C ARG A 226 32.90 60.56 -22.86
N THR A 227 32.22 61.17 -21.89
CA THR A 227 30.75 61.42 -21.79
C THR A 227 29.78 60.23 -21.84
N ALA A 228 29.02 59.95 -20.78
CA ALA A 228 27.87 60.69 -20.22
C ALA A 228 26.54 60.45 -20.96
N HIS A 229 25.59 59.81 -20.28
CA HIS A 229 24.18 60.24 -20.11
C HIS A 229 23.51 59.26 -19.14
N GLN A 230 23.25 59.61 -17.87
CA GLN A 230 22.14 60.42 -17.34
C GLN A 230 20.74 60.00 -17.81
N ALA A 231 19.91 59.64 -16.82
CA ALA A 231 18.46 59.85 -16.65
C ALA A 231 17.75 58.55 -16.25
N ARG A 232 16.80 58.46 -15.34
CA ARG A 232 16.26 59.31 -14.26
C ARG A 232 15.25 58.37 -13.54
N ALA A 233 15.13 58.47 -12.23
CA ALA A 233 14.08 57.85 -11.41
C ALA A 233 12.69 58.48 -11.72
N PRO A 234 11.51 58.17 -11.09
CA PRO A 234 11.35 57.73 -9.70
C PRO A 234 10.19 56.78 -9.31
N ARG A 235 10.37 56.22 -8.12
CA ARG A 235 9.44 55.87 -7.01
C ARG A 235 7.95 56.25 -7.14
N HIS A 236 7.07 55.34 -6.69
CA HIS A 236 5.98 55.56 -5.72
C HIS A 236 5.48 54.16 -5.25
N ARG A 237 5.83 53.68 -4.05
CA ARG A 237 5.23 53.84 -2.69
C ARG A 237 3.90 53.07 -2.46
N PRO A 238 3.62 52.69 -1.19
CA PRO A 238 3.00 51.43 -0.81
C PRO A 238 1.57 51.57 -0.27
N THR A 239 0.81 50.49 -0.31
CA THR A 239 -0.47 50.33 0.40
C THR A 239 -0.70 48.83 0.61
N ALA A 240 -1.30 48.30 1.66
CA ALA A 240 -1.62 48.73 3.00
C ALA A 240 -2.08 47.42 3.68
N ARG A 241 -1.60 47.15 4.88
CA ARG A 241 -2.16 46.09 5.74
C ARG A 241 -3.32 46.70 6.51
N PRO A 242 -4.36 45.93 6.87
CA PRO A 242 -4.79 46.02 8.25
C PRO A 242 -4.98 44.65 8.92
N ARG A 243 -4.48 44.61 10.15
CA ARG A 243 -4.80 43.68 11.23
C ARG A 243 -6.30 43.68 11.54
N ARG A 244 -6.88 42.50 11.77
CA ARG A 244 -7.95 42.21 12.75
C ARG A 244 -7.88 40.73 13.09
N ARG A 245 -8.09 40.21 14.29
CA ARG A 245 -8.05 40.69 15.68
C ARG A 245 -8.11 39.37 16.46
N ARG A 246 -7.09 39.06 17.28
CA ARG A 246 -7.28 38.06 18.35
C ARG A 246 -8.17 38.73 19.39
N MET A 247 -9.23 38.06 19.81
CA MET A 247 -9.88 38.37 21.08
C MET A 247 -9.99 37.07 21.88
N THR A 248 -9.48 37.21 23.08
CA THR A 248 -9.23 36.24 24.13
C THR A 248 -10.51 36.03 24.94
N GLN A 249 -10.68 34.83 25.47
CA GLN A 249 -11.28 34.48 26.78
C GLN A 249 -12.65 35.09 27.17
N LEU A 250 -13.61 34.20 27.43
CA LEU A 250 -14.25 34.21 28.75
C LEU A 250 -14.37 32.79 29.29
N ALA A 251 -13.75 32.60 30.44
CA ALA A 251 -13.89 31.44 31.31
C ALA A 251 -15.07 31.67 32.25
N ALA A 252 -15.85 30.62 32.52
CA ALA A 252 -16.62 30.46 33.75
C ALA A 252 -16.47 28.99 34.15
N ARG A 253 -15.43 28.63 34.91
CA ARG A 253 -15.43 28.46 36.38
C ARG A 253 -16.65 27.67 36.92
N ARG A 254 -16.30 26.48 37.44
CA ARG A 254 -17.08 25.53 38.27
C ARG A 254 -17.65 26.16 39.55
N PRO A 255 -18.54 25.46 40.27
CA PRO A 255 -18.13 24.61 41.42
C PRO A 255 -18.85 23.22 41.37
N ARG A 256 -18.29 22.05 41.66
CA ARG A 256 -17.78 21.43 42.92
C ARG A 256 -18.72 21.55 44.14
N THR A 257 -18.75 20.47 44.94
CA THR A 257 -19.56 20.17 46.15
C THR A 257 -20.86 19.41 45.82
N SER A 258 -21.28 18.30 46.45
CA SER A 258 -20.82 17.45 47.59
C SER A 258 -21.56 16.11 47.41
N ALA A 259 -20.93 14.94 47.58
CA ALA A 259 -20.80 14.17 48.82
C ALA A 259 -22.11 13.62 49.41
N SER A 260 -22.04 12.32 49.78
CA SER A 260 -22.92 11.60 50.71
C SER A 260 -24.24 11.08 50.08
N THR A 261 -24.71 9.85 50.27
CA THR A 261 -24.67 9.00 51.47
C THR A 261 -25.13 7.55 51.15
N ARG A 262 -24.57 6.57 51.90
CA ARG A 262 -25.06 5.19 52.22
C ARG A 262 -25.10 4.15 51.09
N ALA A 263 -24.33 3.06 51.13
CA ALA A 263 -24.18 2.02 52.17
C ALA A 263 -25.52 1.36 52.55
N THR A 264 -25.79 0.19 51.96
CA THR A 264 -26.54 -0.88 52.62
C THR A 264 -25.89 -2.21 52.28
N THR A 265 -25.07 -2.67 53.22
CA THR A 265 -24.63 -4.06 53.44
C THR A 265 -25.86 -4.92 53.75
N THR A 266 -25.66 -6.25 53.74
CA THR A 266 -26.44 -7.30 54.46
C THR A 266 -27.38 -8.06 53.52
N THR A 267 -27.51 -9.40 53.46
CA THR A 267 -26.85 -10.61 54.00
C THR A 267 -27.84 -11.73 53.65
N VAL A 268 -27.32 -12.89 53.22
CA VAL A 268 -27.81 -14.27 53.44
C VAL A 268 -29.33 -14.57 53.42
N ALA A 269 -29.70 -15.53 52.57
CA ALA A 269 -30.56 -16.71 52.84
C ALA A 269 -30.97 -17.29 51.47
N ARG A 270 -30.98 -18.58 51.17
CA ARG A 270 -30.70 -19.82 51.89
C ARG A 270 -30.56 -20.91 50.81
#